data_AF-A0A6M8HYK0-F1
#
_entry.id   AF-A0A6M8HYK0-F1
#
_cell.length_a   1.000
_cell.length_b   1.000
_cell.length_c   1.000
_cell.angle_alpha   90.00
_cell.angle_beta   90.00
_cell.angle_gamma   90.00
#
_symmetry.space_group_name_H-M   'P 1'
#
loop_
_entity.id
_entity.type
_entity.pdbx_description
1 polymer ?
#
loop_
_entity_poly.entity_id
_entity_poly.type
_entity_poly.pdbx_seq_one_letter_code
_entity_poly.pdbx_strand_id
1 'polypeptide(L)'
;MSHSLTFLLGLPVLTDGPLWQAAKALDAPVLISANALSLWRQDGPGLRQWLCFDRRKLHLAWQHPVYLDSGGFVNAVLYRGYPWTVTHYMDLCEAAPWQWFASADMCVEPEVAQNRTEVFDRISGTARLNRECLIEARQRGIADRFTPVLQGWHPHDYLRCLDRMPDISGFPILGVGSMCRRHVEGDTGILRVVDVLDRALGSSPVRLHLFGLKTTGMAELSGHPRIASVDSQAYGVAARKAAHQGGFSKSNAYLARVMTGWYRQQQAILARPAMPFRSPLHPVAFAPGDDPGPLPPALAARLAETAEELRALYEAGEIEWTDLTPSRVWEAAFA
;
A
#
# COMPACT_ATOMS: atom_id res chain seq x y z
N MET A 1 18.33 -4.52 21.81
CA MET A 1 17.29 -5.50 21.42
C MET A 1 17.38 -5.69 19.92
N SER A 2 17.52 -6.91 19.41
CA SER A 2 17.53 -7.14 17.95
C SER A 2 16.12 -6.85 17.42
N HIS A 3 15.99 -5.87 16.53
CA HIS A 3 14.70 -5.50 15.97
C HIS A 3 14.33 -6.54 14.91
N SER A 4 13.42 -7.46 15.23
CA SER A 4 12.93 -8.45 14.27
C SER A 4 11.83 -7.86 13.38
N LEU A 5 11.87 -8.20 12.10
CA LEU A 5 10.78 -7.96 11.15
C LEU A 5 9.55 -8.77 11.57
N THR A 6 8.37 -8.15 11.56
CA THR A 6 7.09 -8.82 11.89
C THR A 6 6.31 -9.18 10.64
N PHE A 7 5.88 -10.44 10.51
CA PHE A 7 5.01 -10.86 9.41
C PHE A 7 3.53 -10.73 9.80
N LEU A 8 2.80 -9.85 9.11
CA LEU A 8 1.36 -9.66 9.28
C LEU A 8 0.60 -10.62 8.36
N LEU A 9 -0.24 -11.46 8.96
CA LEU A 9 -1.02 -12.43 8.23
C LEU A 9 -2.26 -11.74 7.61
N GLY A 10 -2.24 -11.56 6.29
CA GLY A 10 -3.38 -10.97 5.58
C GLY A 10 -4.60 -11.88 5.68
N LEU A 11 -5.75 -11.37 6.12
CA LEU A 11 -7.03 -12.09 6.11
C LEU A 11 -8.01 -11.49 5.09
N PRO A 12 -8.74 -12.32 4.32
CA PRO A 12 -9.66 -11.83 3.29
C PRO A 12 -10.96 -11.23 3.83
N VAL A 13 -11.27 -11.47 5.10
CA VAL A 13 -12.45 -10.97 5.80
C VAL A 13 -12.23 -11.05 7.30
N LEU A 14 -12.75 -10.07 8.04
CA LEU A 14 -12.81 -10.09 9.50
C LEU A 14 -14.13 -10.75 9.93
N THR A 15 -14.06 -12.03 10.29
CA THR A 15 -15.23 -12.78 10.81
C THR A 15 -14.78 -13.82 11.81
N ASP A 16 -15.65 -14.17 12.74
CA ASP A 16 -15.37 -15.21 13.74
C ASP A 16 -15.56 -16.59 13.11
N GLY A 17 -14.57 -16.99 12.31
CA GLY A 17 -14.59 -18.23 11.54
C GLY A 17 -13.22 -18.92 11.49
N PRO A 18 -13.07 -19.98 10.69
CA PRO A 18 -11.87 -20.83 10.72
C PRO A 18 -10.55 -20.09 10.52
N LEU A 19 -10.52 -19.05 9.69
CA LEU A 19 -9.31 -18.24 9.45
C LEU A 19 -8.92 -17.43 10.68
N TRP A 20 -9.89 -16.74 11.29
CA TRP A 20 -9.68 -15.96 12.50
C TRP A 20 -9.23 -16.83 13.67
N GLN A 21 -9.91 -17.96 13.89
CA GLN A 21 -9.56 -18.91 14.93
C GLN A 21 -8.15 -19.50 14.74
N ALA A 22 -7.78 -19.81 13.49
CA ALA A 22 -6.42 -20.26 13.19
C ALA A 22 -5.37 -19.15 13.42
N ALA A 23 -5.66 -17.90 13.06
CA ALA A 23 -4.75 -16.78 13.31
C ALA A 23 -4.52 -16.56 14.82
N LYS A 24 -5.58 -16.59 15.63
CA LYS A 24 -5.49 -16.51 17.10
C LYS A 24 -4.70 -17.68 17.69
N ALA A 25 -4.97 -18.91 17.23
CA ALA A 25 -4.25 -20.09 17.70
C ALA A 25 -2.74 -20.08 17.36
N LEU A 26 -2.35 -19.30 16.33
CA LEU A 26 -0.95 -19.08 15.95
C LEU A 26 -0.33 -17.85 16.62
N ASP A 27 -1.11 -17.09 17.40
CA ASP A 27 -0.76 -15.75 17.88
C ASP A 27 -0.29 -14.81 16.74
N ALA A 28 -0.88 -14.99 15.54
CA ALA A 28 -0.44 -14.30 14.35
C ALA A 28 -1.08 -12.91 14.26
N PRO A 29 -0.35 -11.79 14.29
CA PRO A 29 -0.94 -10.49 14.02
C PRO A 29 -1.54 -10.48 12.62
N VAL A 30 -2.72 -9.89 12.45
CA VAL A 30 -3.45 -9.94 11.18
C VAL A 30 -3.58 -8.58 10.52
N LEU A 31 -3.55 -8.54 9.19
CA LEU A 31 -3.87 -7.36 8.41
C LEU A 31 -5.13 -7.63 7.59
N ILE A 32 -6.04 -6.66 7.54
CA ILE A 32 -7.22 -6.71 6.66
C ILE A 32 -7.30 -5.44 5.82
N SER A 33 -7.90 -5.56 4.64
CA SER A 33 -8.25 -4.40 3.82
C SER A 33 -9.60 -3.82 4.26
N ALA A 34 -9.73 -2.49 4.27
CA ALA A 34 -11.00 -1.81 4.51
C ALA A 34 -12.10 -2.28 3.55
N ASN A 35 -11.75 -2.63 2.30
CA ASN A 35 -12.72 -3.15 1.33
C ASN A 35 -13.33 -4.51 1.77
N ALA A 36 -12.63 -5.29 2.59
CA ALA A 36 -13.15 -6.54 3.14
C ALA A 36 -14.29 -6.32 4.14
N LEU A 37 -14.50 -5.08 4.57
CA LEU A 37 -15.58 -4.65 5.44
C LEU A 37 -16.70 -3.94 4.66
N SER A 38 -16.61 -3.77 3.34
CA SER A 38 -17.62 -3.04 2.58
C SER A 38 -18.93 -3.81 2.44
N LEU A 39 -20.05 -3.15 2.73
CA LEU A 39 -21.40 -3.58 2.36
C LEU A 39 -21.79 -2.99 1.01
N TRP A 40 -22.38 -3.82 0.16
CA TRP A 40 -22.70 -3.48 -1.21
C TRP A 40 -24.16 -3.81 -1.50
N ARG A 41 -24.80 -2.95 -2.28
CA ARG A 41 -26.08 -3.24 -2.93
C ARG A 41 -25.84 -3.45 -4.42
N GLN A 42 -26.55 -4.40 -5.02
CA GLN A 42 -26.68 -4.48 -6.47
C GLN A 42 -27.98 -3.79 -6.87
N ASP A 43 -27.91 -2.90 -7.86
CA ASP A 43 -29.11 -2.39 -8.52
C ASP A 43 -29.64 -3.37 -9.57
N GLY A 44 -30.81 -3.07 -10.15
CA GLY A 44 -31.45 -3.93 -11.16
C GLY A 44 -30.56 -4.28 -12.37
N PRO A 45 -29.74 -3.34 -12.89
CA PRO A 45 -28.73 -3.61 -13.91
C PRO A 45 -27.48 -4.38 -13.45
N GLY A 46 -27.30 -4.62 -12.15
CA GLY A 46 -26.16 -5.35 -11.59
C GLY A 46 -24.94 -4.49 -11.24
N LEU A 47 -25.04 -3.16 -11.30
CA LEU A 47 -24.01 -2.26 -10.80
C LEU A 47 -23.96 -2.33 -9.28
N ARG A 48 -22.75 -2.42 -8.75
CA ARG A 48 -22.50 -2.47 -7.30
C ARG A 48 -22.39 -1.05 -6.75
N GLN A 49 -23.32 -0.70 -5.89
CA GLN A 49 -23.28 0.53 -5.11
C GLN A 49 -22.72 0.22 -3.72
N TRP A 50 -21.65 0.91 -3.34
CA TRP A 50 -21.14 0.86 -1.96
C TRP A 50 -22.15 1.53 -1.02
N LEU A 51 -22.42 0.91 0.13
CA LEU A 51 -23.36 1.44 1.12
C LEU A 51 -22.62 2.05 2.31
N CYS A 52 -21.82 1.23 2.99
CA CYS A 52 -21.06 1.59 4.18
C CYS A 52 -20.07 0.47 4.54
N PHE A 53 -19.28 0.65 5.59
CA PHE A 53 -18.52 -0.42 6.21
C PHE A 53 -19.38 -1.22 7.21
N ASP A 54 -19.27 -2.55 7.18
CA ASP A 54 -19.86 -3.48 8.12
C ASP A 54 -19.12 -3.44 9.46
N ARG A 55 -19.79 -2.89 10.47
CA ARG A 55 -19.21 -2.72 11.81
C ARG A 55 -19.43 -3.93 12.72
N ARG A 56 -20.28 -4.89 12.33
CA ARG A 56 -20.76 -5.98 13.23
C ARG A 56 -19.63 -6.86 13.77
N LYS A 57 -18.52 -6.97 13.04
CA LYS A 57 -17.38 -7.83 13.38
C LYS A 57 -16.16 -7.08 13.89
N LEU A 58 -16.23 -5.76 14.05
CA LEU A 58 -15.10 -4.95 14.55
C LEU A 58 -14.72 -5.27 16.00
N HIS A 59 -15.64 -5.83 16.79
CA HIS A 59 -15.34 -6.31 18.14
C HIS A 59 -14.20 -7.34 18.19
N LEU A 60 -13.89 -8.01 17.06
CA LEU A 60 -12.78 -8.96 16.95
C LEU A 60 -11.42 -8.26 17.08
N ALA A 61 -11.29 -7.00 16.66
CA ALA A 61 -10.05 -6.24 16.80
C ALA A 61 -9.66 -5.96 18.26
N TRP A 62 -10.61 -6.08 19.21
CA TRP A 62 -10.32 -6.01 20.65
C TRP A 62 -9.76 -7.31 21.23
N GLN A 63 -9.83 -8.42 20.47
CA GLN A 63 -9.44 -9.74 20.97
C GLN A 63 -8.06 -10.20 20.50
N HIS A 64 -7.50 -9.52 19.48
CA HIS A 64 -6.23 -9.89 18.85
C HIS A 64 -5.66 -8.71 18.07
N PRO A 65 -4.34 -8.58 17.87
CA PRO A 65 -3.73 -7.52 17.06
C PRO A 65 -4.23 -7.52 15.61
N VAL A 66 -4.93 -6.45 15.21
CA VAL A 66 -5.40 -6.23 13.84
C VAL A 66 -4.86 -4.92 13.29
N TYR A 67 -4.34 -4.97 12.07
CA TYR A 67 -3.86 -3.85 11.27
C TYR A 67 -4.81 -3.60 10.10
N LEU A 68 -4.97 -2.34 9.71
CA LEU A 68 -5.92 -1.94 8.66
C LEU A 68 -5.18 -1.34 7.45
N ASP A 69 -5.29 -2.00 6.31
CA ASP A 69 -4.97 -1.46 4.98
C ASP A 69 -6.19 -0.71 4.42
N SER A 70 -5.96 0.43 3.77
CA SER A 70 -7.02 1.23 3.12
C SER A 70 -7.62 0.50 1.91
N GLY A 71 -6.87 -0.42 1.29
CA GLY A 71 -7.32 -1.19 0.13
C GLY A 71 -7.16 -0.46 -1.21
N GLY A 72 -6.23 0.49 -1.32
CA GLY A 72 -6.05 1.31 -2.52
C GLY A 72 -5.96 0.52 -3.82
N PHE A 73 -5.20 -0.58 -3.82
CA PHE A 73 -5.07 -1.44 -4.99
C PHE A 73 -6.38 -2.10 -5.43
N VAL A 74 -7.09 -2.72 -4.49
CA VAL A 74 -8.35 -3.43 -4.79
C VAL A 74 -9.39 -2.44 -5.33
N ASN A 75 -9.46 -1.25 -4.74
CA ASN A 75 -10.39 -0.22 -5.15
C ASN A 75 -10.02 0.40 -6.51
N ALA A 76 -8.73 0.62 -6.78
CA ALA A 76 -8.27 1.08 -8.09
C ALA A 76 -8.62 0.07 -9.21
N VAL A 77 -8.37 -1.21 -8.99
CA VAL A 77 -8.60 -2.26 -10.00
C VAL A 77 -10.09 -2.56 -10.20
N LEU A 78 -10.89 -2.65 -9.13
CA LEU A 78 -12.29 -3.05 -9.23
C LEU A 78 -13.27 -1.90 -9.44
N TYR A 79 -12.94 -0.71 -8.91
CA TYR A 79 -13.86 0.42 -8.82
C TYR A 79 -13.29 1.72 -9.39
N ARG A 80 -12.07 1.70 -9.96
CA ARG A 80 -11.35 2.87 -10.51
C ARG A 80 -11.03 3.96 -9.47
N GLY A 81 -11.06 3.61 -8.18
CA GLY A 81 -10.87 4.53 -7.08
C GLY A 81 -11.64 4.08 -5.85
N TYR A 82 -11.49 4.81 -4.73
CA TYR A 82 -12.26 4.53 -3.53
C TYR A 82 -13.75 4.84 -3.77
N PRO A 83 -14.66 3.92 -3.47
CA PRO A 83 -16.10 4.16 -3.54
C PRO A 83 -16.64 4.87 -2.28
N TRP A 84 -15.75 5.29 -1.38
CA TRP A 84 -16.02 6.01 -0.14
C TRP A 84 -15.09 7.22 0.00
N THR A 85 -15.47 8.18 0.85
CA THR A 85 -14.67 9.37 1.17
C THR A 85 -13.65 9.09 2.27
N VAL A 86 -12.69 10.01 2.47
CA VAL A 86 -11.77 9.96 3.61
C VAL A 86 -12.53 9.95 4.94
N THR A 87 -13.57 10.77 5.08
CA THR A 87 -14.41 10.79 6.30
C THR A 87 -15.02 9.43 6.60
N HIS A 88 -15.61 8.74 5.61
CA HIS A 88 -16.13 7.38 5.81
C HIS A 88 -15.04 6.39 6.21
N TYR A 89 -13.84 6.50 5.64
CA TYR A 89 -12.70 5.66 6.01
C TYR A 89 -12.23 5.96 7.45
N MET A 90 -12.21 7.22 7.86
CA MET A 90 -11.82 7.62 9.21
C MET A 90 -12.85 7.20 10.27
N ASP A 91 -14.15 7.18 9.94
CA ASP A 91 -15.18 6.57 10.80
C ASP A 91 -14.88 5.09 11.09
N LEU A 92 -14.34 4.36 10.12
CA LEU A 92 -13.88 2.98 10.30
C LEU A 92 -12.60 2.91 11.16
N CYS A 93 -11.63 3.79 10.92
CA CYS A 93 -10.38 3.86 11.68
C CYS A 93 -10.62 4.20 13.17
N GLU A 94 -11.65 4.98 13.48
CA GLU A 94 -12.06 5.30 14.84
C GLU A 94 -12.83 4.16 15.51
N ALA A 95 -13.59 3.37 14.73
CA ALA A 95 -14.51 2.37 15.26
C ALA A 95 -13.87 1.13 15.91
N ALA A 96 -12.56 0.93 15.78
CA ALA A 96 -11.87 -0.24 16.35
C ALA A 96 -10.42 0.09 16.76
N PRO A 97 -9.82 -0.70 17.68
CA PRO A 97 -8.48 -0.47 18.20
C PRO A 97 -7.43 -1.07 17.25
N TRP A 98 -7.42 -0.63 15.99
CA TRP A 98 -6.38 -1.00 15.03
C TRP A 98 -5.00 -0.69 15.60
N GLN A 99 -4.07 -1.63 15.51
CA GLN A 99 -2.69 -1.43 15.96
C GLN A 99 -2.01 -0.31 15.18
N TRP A 100 -2.30 -0.23 13.89
CA TRP A 100 -2.24 0.98 13.09
C TRP A 100 -3.22 0.86 11.91
N PHE A 101 -3.55 1.99 11.30
CA PHE A 101 -4.28 2.06 10.03
C PHE A 101 -3.49 2.85 9.00
N ALA A 102 -3.43 2.33 7.78
CA ALA A 102 -2.75 2.98 6.67
C ALA A 102 -3.57 4.17 6.17
N SER A 103 -2.91 5.23 5.68
CA SER A 103 -3.59 6.26 4.90
C SER A 103 -4.24 5.66 3.65
N ALA A 104 -5.28 6.33 3.15
CA ALA A 104 -5.69 6.11 1.77
C ALA A 104 -4.54 6.54 0.83
N ASP A 105 -4.35 5.78 -0.24
CA ASP A 105 -3.28 5.97 -1.21
C ASP A 105 -3.75 5.66 -2.65
N MET A 106 -2.96 6.07 -3.64
CA MET A 106 -3.19 5.75 -5.05
C MET A 106 -2.03 4.88 -5.57
N CYS A 107 -2.28 3.57 -5.63
CA CYS A 107 -1.28 2.58 -6.03
C CYS A 107 -0.83 2.73 -7.50
N VAL A 108 0.41 2.36 -7.81
CA VAL A 108 1.05 2.67 -9.10
C VAL A 108 1.60 1.44 -9.82
N GLU A 109 1.06 0.26 -9.50
CA GLU A 109 1.38 -0.96 -10.24
C GLU A 109 1.05 -0.82 -11.73
N PRO A 110 1.76 -1.52 -12.64
CA PRO A 110 1.58 -1.40 -14.09
C PRO A 110 0.16 -1.69 -14.60
N GLU A 111 -0.63 -2.45 -13.84
CA GLU A 111 -2.05 -2.71 -14.16
C GLU A 111 -2.98 -1.53 -13.85
N VAL A 112 -2.48 -0.54 -13.10
CA VAL A 112 -3.22 0.66 -12.66
C VAL A 112 -2.63 1.94 -13.26
N ALA A 113 -1.31 2.08 -13.32
CA ALA A 113 -0.61 3.21 -13.91
C ALA A 113 0.23 2.74 -15.10
N GLN A 114 -0.16 3.14 -16.30
CA GLN A 114 0.41 2.61 -17.55
C GLN A 114 1.61 3.40 -18.07
N ASN A 115 1.80 4.62 -17.55
CA ASN A 115 2.88 5.52 -17.97
C ASN A 115 3.37 6.38 -16.79
N ARG A 116 4.48 7.10 -16.99
CA ARG A 116 5.14 7.92 -15.96
C ARG A 116 4.26 9.08 -15.47
N THR A 117 3.51 9.71 -16.36
CA THR A 117 2.56 10.78 -16.01
C THR A 117 1.53 10.27 -15.01
N GLU A 118 0.91 9.13 -15.28
CA GLU A 118 -0.04 8.50 -14.36
C GLU A 118 0.61 8.12 -13.03
N VAL A 119 1.86 7.63 -13.04
CA VAL A 119 2.60 7.38 -11.79
C VAL A 119 2.76 8.67 -10.98
N PHE A 120 3.13 9.78 -11.62
CA PHE A 120 3.29 11.07 -10.94
C PHE A 120 1.97 11.67 -10.42
N ASP A 121 0.90 11.55 -11.18
CA ASP A 121 -0.43 12.02 -10.76
C ASP A 121 -0.90 11.25 -9.52
N ARG A 122 -0.62 9.95 -9.48
CA ARG A 122 -0.98 9.08 -8.36
C ARG A 122 -0.08 9.27 -7.13
N ILE A 123 1.19 9.62 -7.32
CA ILE A 123 2.04 10.11 -6.23
C ILE A 123 1.46 11.39 -5.62
N SER A 124 1.01 12.32 -6.47
CA SER A 124 0.35 13.57 -6.04
C SER A 124 -0.94 13.27 -5.26
N GLY A 125 -1.76 12.35 -5.77
CA GLY A 125 -3.00 11.95 -5.10
C GLY A 125 -2.76 11.21 -3.80
N THR A 126 -1.69 10.42 -3.72
CA THR A 126 -1.23 9.82 -2.46
C THR A 126 -0.83 10.90 -1.46
N ALA A 127 -0.11 11.95 -1.89
CA ALA A 127 0.25 13.07 -1.02
C ALA A 127 -0.98 13.81 -0.48
N ARG A 128 -1.94 14.10 -1.35
CA ARG A 128 -3.23 14.70 -0.97
C ARG A 128 -3.97 13.82 0.04
N LEU A 129 -4.20 12.54 -0.26
CA LEU A 129 -4.94 11.62 0.59
C LEU A 129 -4.26 11.39 1.94
N ASN A 130 -2.93 11.33 1.99
CA ASN A 130 -2.19 11.29 3.26
C ASN A 130 -2.49 12.52 4.13
N ARG A 131 -2.45 13.72 3.54
CA ARG A 131 -2.74 14.98 4.24
C ARG A 131 -4.18 15.01 4.75
N GLU A 132 -5.15 14.66 3.91
CA GLU A 132 -6.56 14.59 4.29
C GLU A 132 -6.81 13.59 5.43
N CYS A 133 -6.27 12.36 5.30
CA CYS A 133 -6.38 11.35 6.34
C CYS A 133 -5.75 11.80 7.65
N LEU A 134 -4.58 12.45 7.59
CA LEU A 134 -3.89 12.93 8.79
C LEU A 134 -4.66 14.05 9.50
N ILE A 135 -5.25 14.99 8.74
CA ILE A 135 -6.09 16.05 9.31
C ILE A 135 -7.29 15.46 10.04
N GLU A 136 -8.02 14.54 9.41
CA GLU A 136 -9.17 13.87 10.03
C GLU A 136 -8.75 13.00 11.23
N ALA A 137 -7.65 12.25 11.12
CA ALA A 137 -7.13 11.45 12.23
C ALA A 137 -6.75 12.31 13.45
N ARG A 138 -6.18 13.51 13.23
CA ARG A 138 -5.88 14.47 14.31
C ARG A 138 -7.15 15.02 14.94
N GLN A 139 -8.14 15.40 14.13
CA GLN A 139 -9.43 15.91 14.62
C GLN A 139 -10.17 14.88 15.47
N ARG A 140 -10.05 13.59 15.14
CA ARG A 140 -10.65 12.46 15.87
C ARG A 140 -9.80 11.95 17.03
N GLY A 141 -8.59 12.47 17.22
CA GLY A 141 -7.69 12.02 18.29
C GLY A 141 -7.15 10.59 18.09
N ILE A 142 -7.03 10.11 16.85
CA ILE A 142 -6.54 8.77 16.49
C ILE A 142 -5.24 8.80 15.67
N ALA A 143 -4.59 9.96 15.57
CA ALA A 143 -3.37 10.15 14.79
C ALA A 143 -2.15 9.37 15.34
N ASP A 144 -2.19 8.92 16.59
CA ASP A 144 -1.17 8.06 17.19
C ASP A 144 -1.10 6.66 16.55
N ARG A 145 -2.18 6.23 15.89
CA ARG A 145 -2.30 4.95 15.18
C ARG A 145 -2.24 5.10 13.65
N PHE A 146 -2.02 6.31 13.15
CA PHE A 146 -1.97 6.60 11.72
C PHE A 146 -0.61 6.20 11.12
N THR A 147 -0.64 5.49 10.00
CA THR A 147 0.54 5.11 9.22
C THR A 147 0.43 5.71 7.81
N PRO A 148 1.20 6.78 7.50
CA PRO A 148 1.21 7.34 6.15
C PRO A 148 1.83 6.38 5.14
N VAL A 149 1.38 6.44 3.89
CA VAL A 149 1.83 5.54 2.80
C VAL A 149 2.57 6.31 1.72
N LEU A 150 3.76 5.81 1.37
CA LEU A 150 4.53 6.22 0.20
C LEU A 150 4.15 5.38 -1.02
N GLN A 151 4.11 6.02 -2.19
CA GLN A 151 3.87 5.38 -3.47
C GLN A 151 4.97 5.70 -4.48
N GLY A 152 5.20 4.79 -5.41
CA GLY A 152 6.19 4.94 -6.48
C GLY A 152 6.39 3.66 -7.27
N TRP A 153 6.86 3.76 -8.53
CA TRP A 153 7.25 2.60 -9.33
C TRP A 153 8.77 2.47 -9.40
N HIS A 154 9.49 3.52 -9.77
CA HIS A 154 10.95 3.55 -9.65
C HIS A 154 11.37 3.95 -8.24
N PRO A 155 12.60 3.60 -7.79
CA PRO A 155 13.10 4.01 -6.47
C PRO A 155 13.01 5.53 -6.23
N HIS A 156 13.28 6.36 -7.24
CA HIS A 156 13.20 7.81 -7.15
C HIS A 156 11.77 8.34 -6.99
N ASP A 157 10.76 7.57 -7.40
CA ASP A 157 9.36 7.95 -7.20
C ASP A 157 9.00 8.04 -5.73
N TYR A 158 9.56 7.14 -4.92
CA TYR A 158 9.35 7.16 -3.48
C TYR A 158 10.02 8.35 -2.82
N LEU A 159 11.19 8.78 -3.32
CA LEU A 159 11.84 10.02 -2.87
C LEU A 159 10.97 11.23 -3.20
N ARG A 160 10.47 11.30 -4.44
CA ARG A 160 9.53 12.34 -4.87
C ARG A 160 8.26 12.37 -4.01
N CYS A 161 7.73 11.20 -3.65
CA CYS A 161 6.57 11.07 -2.77
C CYS A 161 6.90 11.59 -1.35
N LEU A 162 8.08 11.26 -0.84
CA LEU A 162 8.58 11.76 0.46
C LEU A 162 8.79 13.28 0.44
N ASP A 163 9.39 13.84 -0.61
CA ASP A 163 9.63 15.28 -0.77
C ASP A 163 8.33 16.10 -0.79
N ARG A 164 7.26 15.53 -1.33
CA ARG A 164 5.91 16.12 -1.34
C ARG A 164 5.18 16.01 0.01
N MET A 165 5.72 15.22 0.94
CA MET A 165 5.14 14.97 2.26
C MET A 165 6.20 15.01 3.38
N PRO A 166 6.96 16.11 3.55
CA PRO A 166 8.10 16.13 4.49
C PRO A 166 7.69 15.78 5.94
N ASP A 167 6.47 16.15 6.34
CA ASP A 167 5.93 15.94 7.69
C ASP A 167 5.72 14.46 8.07
N ILE A 168 5.64 13.54 7.10
CA ILE A 168 5.33 12.14 7.39
C ILE A 168 6.55 11.38 7.94
N SER A 169 7.76 11.92 7.74
CA SER A 169 8.99 11.34 8.30
C SER A 169 9.04 11.33 9.84
N GLY A 170 8.09 12.00 10.51
CA GLY A 170 7.93 11.98 11.96
C GLY A 170 7.15 10.76 12.51
N PHE A 171 6.54 9.95 11.66
CA PHE A 171 5.76 8.78 12.10
C PHE A 171 6.67 7.56 12.37
N PRO A 172 6.36 6.72 13.38
CA PRO A 172 7.19 5.57 13.70
C PRO A 172 7.25 4.53 12.56
N ILE A 173 6.17 4.45 11.77
CA ILE A 173 6.04 3.54 10.64
C ILE A 173 5.60 4.31 9.40
N LEU A 174 6.24 4.07 8.27
CA LEU A 174 5.75 4.43 6.94
C LEU A 174 5.34 3.17 6.18
N GLY A 175 4.16 3.20 5.57
CA GLY A 175 3.76 2.21 4.58
C GLY A 175 4.47 2.45 3.25
N VAL A 176 4.85 1.38 2.56
CA VAL A 176 5.43 1.43 1.22
C VAL A 176 4.55 0.59 0.29
N GLY A 177 3.79 1.29 -0.55
CA GLY A 177 2.85 0.68 -1.48
C GLY A 177 3.53 0.11 -2.74
N SER A 178 2.74 -0.51 -3.61
CA SER A 178 3.19 -1.03 -4.91
C SER A 178 4.33 -2.06 -4.86
N MET A 179 4.50 -2.79 -3.76
CA MET A 179 5.58 -3.79 -3.61
C MET A 179 5.23 -5.18 -4.15
N CYS A 180 3.95 -5.56 -4.15
CA CYS A 180 3.48 -6.91 -4.47
C CYS A 180 3.84 -7.44 -5.87
N ARG A 181 3.86 -6.55 -6.88
CA ARG A 181 4.08 -6.91 -8.29
C ARG A 181 5.55 -6.90 -8.71
N ARG A 182 6.47 -6.54 -7.82
CA ARG A 182 7.89 -6.37 -8.13
C ARG A 182 8.67 -7.67 -8.09
N HIS A 183 9.79 -7.67 -8.80
CA HIS A 183 10.88 -8.60 -8.54
C HIS A 183 11.64 -8.20 -7.28
N VAL A 184 12.40 -9.13 -6.71
CA VAL A 184 13.23 -8.85 -5.54
C VAL A 184 14.40 -7.93 -5.94
N GLU A 185 15.08 -8.31 -7.02
CA GLU A 185 16.21 -7.59 -7.61
C GLU A 185 15.80 -6.74 -8.83
N GLY A 186 16.76 -6.01 -9.40
CA GLY A 186 16.59 -5.15 -10.57
C GLY A 186 16.36 -3.68 -10.22
N ASP A 187 16.32 -2.82 -11.25
CA ASP A 187 16.27 -1.36 -11.10
C ASP A 187 15.01 -0.84 -10.41
N THR A 188 13.91 -1.57 -10.56
CA THR A 188 12.63 -1.34 -9.86
C THR A 188 12.37 -2.43 -8.78
N GLY A 189 13.38 -3.20 -8.45
CA GLY A 189 13.29 -4.30 -7.49
C GLY A 189 13.06 -3.82 -6.05
N ILE A 190 12.50 -4.70 -5.23
CA ILE A 190 12.23 -4.48 -3.80
C ILE A 190 13.48 -4.00 -3.06
N LEU A 191 14.63 -4.68 -3.25
CA LEU A 191 15.86 -4.36 -2.51
C LEU A 191 16.37 -2.95 -2.84
N ARG A 192 16.13 -2.51 -4.09
CA ARG A 192 16.56 -1.19 -4.55
C ARG A 192 15.70 -0.07 -3.97
N VAL A 193 14.38 -0.28 -3.91
CA VAL A 193 13.46 0.67 -3.27
C VAL A 193 13.82 0.83 -1.79
N VAL A 194 14.05 -0.29 -1.08
CA VAL A 194 14.41 -0.26 0.34
C VAL A 194 15.75 0.45 0.57
N ASP A 195 16.78 0.17 -0.23
CA ASP A 195 18.09 0.83 -0.13
C ASP A 195 17.98 2.36 -0.31
N VAL A 196 17.20 2.81 -1.31
CA VAL A 196 17.00 4.24 -1.57
C VAL A 196 16.25 4.92 -0.43
N LEU A 197 15.19 4.30 0.09
CA LEU A 197 14.43 4.83 1.22
C LEU A 197 15.26 4.84 2.51
N ASP A 198 16.03 3.79 2.79
CA ASP A 198 16.88 3.72 3.97
C ASP A 198 17.93 4.84 3.99
N ARG A 199 18.56 5.10 2.84
CA ARG A 199 19.52 6.20 2.67
C ARG A 199 18.87 7.57 2.84
N ALA A 200 17.69 7.77 2.25
CA ALA A 200 16.97 9.04 2.34
C ALA A 200 16.47 9.33 3.76
N LEU A 201 16.03 8.29 4.49
CA LEU A 201 15.61 8.42 5.88
C LEU A 201 16.80 8.55 6.85
N GLY A 202 18.00 8.13 6.44
CA GLY A 202 19.24 8.34 7.18
C GLY A 202 19.17 7.82 8.61
N SER A 203 19.48 8.68 9.59
CA SER A 203 19.43 8.34 11.02
C SER A 203 18.03 8.39 11.64
N SER A 204 16.99 8.70 10.88
CA SER A 204 15.61 8.72 11.37
C SER A 204 15.25 7.37 12.04
N PRO A 205 14.50 7.34 13.15
CA PRO A 205 14.05 6.09 13.77
C PRO A 205 12.88 5.42 13.02
N VAL A 206 12.33 6.05 11.99
CA VAL A 206 11.24 5.54 11.15
C VAL A 206 11.56 4.13 10.66
N ARG A 207 10.57 3.24 10.70
CA ARG A 207 10.64 1.92 10.06
C ARG A 207 9.58 1.78 8.98
N LEU A 208 9.75 0.80 8.09
CA LEU A 208 8.90 0.59 6.92
C LEU A 208 7.99 -0.63 7.10
N HIS A 209 6.74 -0.48 6.68
CA HIS A 209 5.84 -1.58 6.39
C HIS A 209 5.77 -1.78 4.87
N LEU A 210 6.12 -2.98 4.38
CA LEU A 210 6.08 -3.26 2.94
C LEU A 210 4.81 -4.05 2.58
N PHE A 211 3.92 -3.42 1.80
CA PHE A 211 2.62 -4.00 1.48
C PHE A 211 2.69 -5.16 0.48
N GLY A 212 2.10 -6.30 0.82
CA GLY A 212 1.94 -7.44 -0.07
C GLY A 212 3.25 -8.13 -0.49
N LEU A 213 4.27 -8.08 0.36
CA LEU A 213 5.58 -8.65 0.07
C LEU A 213 5.54 -10.19 0.03
N LYS A 214 6.16 -10.79 -0.99
CA LYS A 214 6.27 -12.26 -1.13
C LYS A 214 7.35 -12.82 -0.20
N THR A 215 7.25 -14.12 0.08
CA THR A 215 8.20 -14.89 0.92
C THR A 215 9.67 -14.66 0.57
N THR A 216 10.01 -14.60 -0.72
CA THR A 216 11.39 -14.39 -1.17
C THR A 216 11.92 -13.01 -0.79
N GLY A 217 11.18 -11.94 -1.07
CA GLY A 217 11.56 -10.58 -0.67
C GLY A 217 11.64 -10.41 0.85
N MET A 218 10.71 -11.04 1.58
CA MET A 218 10.75 -11.05 3.05
C MET A 218 12.01 -11.73 3.58
N ALA A 219 12.42 -12.86 2.99
CA ALA A 219 13.63 -13.57 3.41
C ALA A 219 14.88 -12.69 3.28
N GLU A 220 15.05 -12.02 2.13
CA GLU A 220 16.17 -11.10 1.88
C GLU A 220 16.18 -9.89 2.83
N LEU A 221 14.99 -9.41 3.24
CA LEU A 221 14.85 -8.24 4.10
C LEU A 221 14.72 -8.56 5.60
N SER A 222 14.72 -9.84 5.98
CA SER A 222 14.50 -10.28 7.37
C SER A 222 15.46 -9.65 8.38
N GLY A 223 16.69 -9.36 7.95
CA GLY A 223 17.74 -8.71 8.75
C GLY A 223 17.81 -7.19 8.63
N HIS A 224 17.00 -6.56 7.78
CA HIS A 224 17.15 -5.14 7.47
C HIS A 224 16.55 -4.27 8.60
N PRO A 225 17.34 -3.41 9.28
CA PRO A 225 16.89 -2.68 10.47
C PRO A 225 15.72 -1.73 10.20
N ARG A 226 15.70 -1.15 8.99
CA ARG A 226 14.62 -0.28 8.51
C ARG A 226 13.26 -0.96 8.38
N ILE A 227 13.18 -2.28 8.25
CA ILE A 227 11.89 -2.95 7.97
C ILE A 227 11.22 -3.35 9.28
N ALA A 228 10.09 -2.74 9.60
CA ALA A 228 9.28 -3.10 10.77
C ALA A 228 8.45 -4.35 10.52
N SER A 229 7.76 -4.36 9.38
CA SER A 229 6.82 -5.42 9.08
C SER A 229 6.55 -5.55 7.59
N VAL A 230 5.96 -6.67 7.22
CA VAL A 230 5.48 -6.95 5.87
C VAL A 230 4.17 -7.71 6.01
N ASP A 231 3.28 -7.62 5.04
CA ASP A 231 2.08 -8.46 5.00
C ASP A 231 2.01 -9.29 3.72
N SER A 232 1.25 -10.38 3.77
CA SER A 232 0.81 -11.06 2.57
C SER A 232 -0.38 -11.98 2.79
N GLN A 233 -1.21 -12.11 1.76
CA GLN A 233 -2.31 -13.05 1.64
C GLN A 233 -2.08 -14.08 0.50
N ALA A 234 -0.83 -14.29 0.08
CA ALA A 234 -0.50 -15.12 -1.09
C ALA A 234 -0.95 -16.59 -0.96
N TYR A 235 -1.06 -17.11 0.28
CA TYR A 235 -1.62 -18.43 0.56
C TYR A 235 -3.03 -18.62 -0.05
N GLY A 236 -3.82 -17.54 -0.15
CA GLY A 236 -5.16 -17.58 -0.73
C GLY A 236 -5.18 -17.88 -2.23
N VAL A 237 -4.16 -17.44 -2.97
CA VAL A 237 -4.00 -17.72 -4.40
C VAL A 237 -3.55 -19.16 -4.60
N ALA A 238 -2.57 -19.62 -3.82
CA ALA A 238 -2.11 -21.01 -3.87
C ALA A 238 -3.25 -21.99 -3.54
N ALA A 239 -4.01 -21.72 -2.47
CA ALA A 239 -5.18 -22.51 -2.10
C ALA A 239 -6.26 -22.53 -3.20
N ARG A 240 -6.50 -21.40 -3.88
CA ARG A 240 -7.46 -21.34 -5.00
C ARG A 240 -7.00 -22.22 -6.17
N LYS A 241 -5.73 -22.15 -6.55
CA LYS A 241 -5.16 -22.97 -7.64
C LYS A 241 -5.25 -24.45 -7.30
N ALA A 242 -4.86 -24.84 -6.09
CA ALA A 242 -4.90 -26.23 -5.63
C ALA A 242 -6.33 -26.79 -5.57
N ALA A 243 -7.29 -26.02 -5.05
CA ALA A 243 -8.70 -26.43 -5.01
C ALA A 243 -9.29 -26.62 -6.42
N HIS A 244 -8.97 -25.72 -7.35
CA HIS A 244 -9.39 -25.82 -8.74
C HIS A 244 -8.80 -27.07 -9.43
N GLN A 245 -7.49 -27.31 -9.30
CA GLN A 245 -6.82 -28.48 -9.86
C GLN A 245 -7.33 -29.80 -9.26
N GLY A 246 -7.70 -29.79 -7.97
CA GLY A 246 -8.25 -30.96 -7.28
C GLY A 246 -9.76 -31.15 -7.46
N GLY A 247 -10.47 -30.26 -8.16
CA GLY A 247 -11.91 -30.37 -8.38
C GLY A 247 -12.77 -30.22 -7.13
N PHE A 248 -12.32 -29.48 -6.11
CA PHE A 248 -13.08 -29.28 -4.86
C PHE A 248 -13.23 -27.79 -4.51
N SER A 249 -14.22 -27.48 -3.67
CA SER A 249 -14.45 -26.10 -3.22
C SER A 249 -13.39 -25.62 -2.23
N LYS A 250 -12.92 -24.39 -2.40
CA LYS A 250 -12.00 -23.72 -1.46
C LYS A 250 -12.74 -23.25 -0.20
N SER A 251 -13.12 -24.19 0.66
CA SER A 251 -13.80 -23.90 1.93
C SER A 251 -12.91 -23.09 2.89
N ASN A 252 -13.53 -22.35 3.81
CA ASN A 252 -12.79 -21.60 4.84
C ASN A 252 -11.95 -22.52 5.74
N ALA A 253 -12.44 -23.73 6.03
CA ALA A 253 -11.69 -24.72 6.80
C ALA A 253 -10.43 -25.20 6.05
N TYR A 254 -10.55 -25.49 4.74
CA TYR A 254 -9.40 -25.83 3.92
C TYR A 254 -8.39 -24.68 3.85
N LEU A 255 -8.88 -23.46 3.60
CA LEU A 255 -8.04 -22.28 3.51
C LEU A 255 -7.31 -22.01 4.83
N ALA A 256 -7.95 -22.19 5.99
CA ALA A 256 -7.32 -22.04 7.30
C ALA A 256 -6.18 -23.03 7.55
N ARG A 257 -6.28 -24.28 7.07
CA ARG A 257 -5.17 -25.24 7.15
C ARG A 257 -3.99 -24.82 6.28
N VAL A 258 -4.26 -24.41 5.03
CA VAL A 258 -3.21 -23.91 4.10
C VAL A 258 -2.52 -22.68 4.69
N MET A 259 -3.32 -21.74 5.20
CA MET A 259 -2.85 -20.54 5.89
C MET A 259 -1.95 -20.87 7.08
N THR A 260 -2.35 -21.84 7.91
CA THR A 260 -1.59 -22.27 9.10
C THR A 260 -0.21 -22.81 8.72
N GLY A 261 -0.14 -23.72 7.75
CA GLY A 261 1.14 -24.27 7.26
C GLY A 261 2.03 -23.18 6.67
N TRP A 262 1.43 -22.28 5.89
CA TRP A 262 2.15 -21.19 5.24
C TRP A 262 2.69 -20.14 6.22
N TYR A 263 1.91 -19.77 7.24
CA TYR A 263 2.35 -18.82 8.27
C TYR A 263 3.52 -19.39 9.08
N ARG A 264 3.45 -20.67 9.48
CA ARG A 264 4.56 -21.36 10.15
C ARG A 264 5.83 -21.38 9.29
N GLN A 265 5.69 -21.52 7.97
CA GLN A 265 6.83 -21.41 7.06
C GLN A 265 7.43 -19.99 7.07
N GLN A 266 6.61 -18.93 7.10
CA GLN A 266 7.12 -17.56 7.16
C GLN A 266 7.87 -17.32 8.48
N GLN A 267 7.30 -17.76 9.61
CA GLN A 267 7.95 -17.67 10.92
C GLN A 267 9.27 -18.45 10.97
N ALA A 268 9.31 -19.66 10.39
CA ALA A 268 10.53 -20.45 10.32
C ALA A 268 11.62 -19.79 9.45
N ILE A 269 11.25 -18.98 8.46
CA ILE A 269 12.20 -18.19 7.66
C ILE A 269 12.72 -17.01 8.50
N LEU A 270 11.84 -16.28 9.17
CA LEU A 270 12.20 -15.13 10.00
C LEU A 270 13.01 -15.50 11.24
N ALA A 271 12.86 -16.73 11.75
CA ALA A 271 13.63 -17.25 12.87
C ALA A 271 15.07 -17.66 12.48
N ARG A 272 15.40 -17.70 11.19
CA ARG A 272 16.78 -17.99 10.76
C ARG A 272 17.69 -16.82 11.12
N PRO A 273 18.98 -17.06 11.41
CA PRO A 273 19.95 -15.99 11.55
C PRO A 273 19.88 -15.08 10.34
N ALA A 274 19.60 -13.81 10.58
CA ALA A 274 19.54 -12.81 9.53
C ALA A 274 20.89 -12.78 8.80
N MET A 275 20.85 -12.95 7.48
CA MET A 275 22.01 -12.62 6.67
C MET A 275 22.21 -11.11 6.72
N PRO A 276 23.45 -10.61 6.85
CA PRO A 276 23.70 -9.18 6.78
C PRO A 276 23.14 -8.64 5.45
N PHE A 277 22.24 -7.67 5.52
CA PHE A 277 21.73 -7.03 4.31
C PHE A 277 22.91 -6.41 3.56
N ARG A 278 23.11 -6.83 2.32
CA ARG A 278 24.09 -6.21 1.43
C ARG A 278 23.35 -5.20 0.59
N SER A 279 23.62 -3.92 0.87
CA SER A 279 23.13 -2.83 0.03
C SER A 279 23.51 -3.13 -1.43
N PRO A 280 22.55 -3.09 -2.38
CA PRO A 280 22.85 -3.11 -3.79
C PRO A 280 23.54 -1.79 -4.14
N LEU A 281 24.85 -1.71 -3.93
CA LEU A 281 25.71 -0.56 -4.27
C LEU A 281 25.80 -0.44 -5.80
N HIS A 282 24.72 0.04 -6.42
CA HIS A 282 24.75 0.53 -7.78
C HIS A 282 24.42 2.03 -7.77
N PRO A 283 25.04 2.86 -8.61
CA PRO A 283 24.55 4.21 -8.85
C PRO A 283 23.08 4.14 -9.27
N VAL A 284 22.21 4.97 -8.70
CA VAL A 284 20.89 5.16 -9.30
C VAL A 284 21.18 5.93 -10.57
N ALA A 285 21.31 5.24 -11.69
CA ALA A 285 21.20 5.94 -12.95
C ALA A 285 19.82 6.58 -12.94
N PHE A 286 19.77 7.91 -13.01
CA PHE A 286 18.59 8.57 -13.53
C PHE A 286 18.40 7.96 -14.92
N ALA A 287 17.52 6.98 -15.04
CA ALA A 287 16.92 6.73 -16.34
C ALA A 287 16.31 8.08 -16.69
N PRO A 288 16.75 8.75 -17.79
CA PRO A 288 15.99 9.86 -18.32
C PRO A 288 14.54 9.41 -18.35
N GLY A 289 13.64 10.23 -17.82
CA GLY A 289 12.21 9.94 -17.93
C GLY A 289 11.93 9.53 -19.38
N ASP A 290 11.18 8.44 -19.56
CA ASP A 290 10.88 7.87 -20.87
C ASP A 290 10.74 8.99 -21.89
N ASP A 291 11.62 8.93 -22.90
CA ASP A 291 11.89 9.97 -23.87
C ASP A 291 10.59 10.70 -24.22
N PRO A 292 10.47 12.03 -23.98
CA PRO A 292 9.34 12.75 -24.53
C PRO A 292 9.33 12.39 -26.01
N GLY A 293 8.17 12.09 -26.57
CA GLY A 293 8.06 11.75 -27.98
C GLY A 293 8.64 12.86 -28.88
N PRO A 294 8.29 12.92 -30.17
CA PRO A 294 8.95 13.78 -31.16
C PRO A 294 8.80 15.32 -30.95
N LEU A 295 8.38 15.78 -29.77
CA LEU A 295 8.24 17.19 -29.43
C LEU A 295 9.60 17.89 -29.30
N PRO A 296 9.70 19.17 -29.71
CA PRO A 296 10.86 20.00 -29.41
C PRO A 296 11.13 20.05 -27.89
N PRO A 297 12.40 19.99 -27.44
CA PRO A 297 12.74 19.94 -26.01
C PRO A 297 12.12 21.06 -25.16
N ALA A 298 12.05 22.29 -25.69
CA ALA A 298 11.44 23.43 -24.99
C ALA A 298 9.94 23.25 -24.76
N LEU A 299 9.23 22.68 -25.74
CA LEU A 299 7.80 22.38 -25.64
C LEU A 299 7.56 21.27 -24.59
N ALA A 300 8.36 20.20 -24.65
CA ALA A 300 8.28 19.12 -23.67
C ALA A 300 8.55 19.63 -22.24
N ALA A 301 9.55 20.50 -22.05
CA ALA A 301 9.87 21.10 -20.77
C ALA A 301 8.72 21.96 -20.23
N ARG A 302 8.11 22.80 -21.07
CA ARG A 302 6.97 23.65 -20.67
C ARG A 302 5.75 22.83 -20.24
N LEU A 303 5.44 21.77 -20.99
CA LEU A 303 4.33 20.86 -20.63
C LEU A 303 4.63 20.12 -19.33
N ALA A 304 5.88 19.69 -19.11
CA ALA A 304 6.27 19.02 -17.88
C ALA A 304 6.18 19.96 -16.66
N GLU A 305 6.66 21.20 -16.78
CA GLU A 305 6.53 22.24 -15.74
C GLU A 305 5.05 22.51 -15.40
N THR A 306 4.23 22.73 -16.44
CA THR A 306 2.79 22.99 -16.25
C THR A 306 2.08 21.79 -15.59
N ALA A 307 2.47 20.56 -15.95
CA ALA A 307 1.92 19.36 -15.31
C ALA A 307 2.30 19.28 -13.82
N GLU A 308 3.50 19.73 -13.44
CA GLU A 308 3.90 19.83 -12.02
C GLU A 308 3.09 20.89 -11.27
N GLU A 309 2.83 22.05 -11.89
CA GLU A 309 2.00 23.12 -11.30
C GLU A 309 0.56 22.62 -11.05
N LEU A 310 -0.05 21.96 -12.02
CA LEU A 310 -1.37 21.36 -11.84
C LEU A 310 -1.38 20.28 -10.74
N ARG A 311 -0.32 19.45 -10.65
CA ARG A 311 -0.19 18.49 -9.54
C ARG A 311 -0.10 19.17 -8.18
N ALA A 312 0.59 20.31 -8.07
CA ALA A 312 0.66 21.07 -6.83
C ALA A 312 -0.73 21.62 -6.44
N LEU A 313 -1.50 22.13 -7.40
CA LEU A 313 -2.90 22.54 -7.16
C LEU A 313 -3.78 21.36 -6.72
N TYR A 314 -3.60 20.19 -7.35
CA TYR A 314 -4.31 18.98 -6.96
C TYR A 314 -3.97 18.56 -5.53
N GLU A 315 -2.69 18.60 -5.15
CA GLU A 315 -2.23 18.32 -3.78
C GLU A 315 -2.79 19.30 -2.74
N ALA A 316 -2.98 20.57 -3.14
CA ALA A 316 -3.51 21.62 -2.29
C ALA A 316 -5.04 21.54 -2.08
N GLY A 317 -5.75 20.73 -2.87
CA GLY A 317 -7.21 20.70 -2.81
C GLY A 317 -7.91 21.63 -3.81
N GLU A 318 -7.15 22.32 -4.67
CA GLU A 318 -7.67 23.41 -5.51
C GLU A 318 -8.29 22.93 -6.82
N ILE A 319 -7.85 21.77 -7.31
CA ILE A 319 -8.43 21.07 -8.46
C ILE A 319 -8.64 19.59 -8.14
N GLU A 320 -9.38 18.89 -9.00
CA GLU A 320 -9.65 17.46 -8.84
C GLU A 320 -8.74 16.60 -9.73
N TRP A 321 -8.65 15.31 -9.43
CA TRP A 321 -7.83 14.38 -10.22
C TRP A 321 -8.21 14.39 -11.71
N THR A 322 -9.49 14.58 -12.02
CA THR A 322 -10.02 14.68 -13.38
C THR A 322 -9.53 15.90 -14.15
N ASP A 323 -8.92 16.89 -13.48
CA ASP A 323 -8.31 18.05 -14.15
C ASP A 323 -6.86 17.81 -14.58
N LEU A 324 -6.21 16.70 -14.18
CA LEU A 324 -4.82 16.38 -14.57
C LEU A 324 -4.70 15.79 -15.99
N THR A 325 -5.60 16.16 -16.91
CA THR A 325 -5.59 15.60 -18.28
C THR A 325 -4.54 16.28 -19.16
N PRO A 326 -4.01 15.58 -20.18
CA PRO A 326 -3.09 16.18 -21.15
C PRO A 326 -3.65 17.45 -21.82
N SER A 327 -4.95 17.51 -22.09
CA SER A 327 -5.61 18.69 -22.66
C SER A 327 -5.57 19.88 -21.72
N ARG A 328 -5.84 19.67 -20.42
CA ARG A 328 -5.74 20.73 -19.41
C ARG A 328 -4.32 21.24 -19.23
N VAL A 329 -3.33 20.34 -19.26
CA VAL A 329 -1.90 20.73 -19.25
C VAL A 329 -1.58 21.60 -20.46
N TRP A 330 -2.04 21.22 -21.65
CA TRP A 330 -1.82 22.00 -22.86
C TRP A 330 -2.47 23.38 -22.80
N GLU A 331 -3.74 23.45 -22.39
CA GLU A 331 -4.48 24.71 -22.22
C GLU A 331 -3.76 25.63 -21.24
N ALA A 332 -3.38 25.13 -20.06
CA ALA A 332 -2.68 25.92 -19.04
C ALA A 332 -1.28 26.37 -19.48
N ALA A 333 -0.59 25.58 -20.31
CA ALA A 333 0.77 25.89 -20.76
C ALA A 333 0.82 27.09 -21.72
N PHE A 334 -0.28 27.35 -22.45
CA PHE A 334 -0.36 28.29 -23.58
C PHE A 334 -1.54 29.28 -23.53
N ALA A 335 -2.23 29.36 -22.39
CA ALA A 335 -3.21 30.42 -22.11
C ALA A 335 -2.52 31.75 -21.75
#